data_AF-A0A4Y2E086-F1
#
_entry.id   AF-A0A4Y2E086-F1
#
_cell.length_a   1.000
_cell.length_b   1.000
_cell.length_c   1.000
_cell.angle_alpha   90.00
_cell.angle_beta   90.00
_cell.angle_gamma   90.00
#
_symmetry.space_group_name_H-M   'P 1'
#
loop_
_entity.id
_entity.type
_entity.pdbx_description
1 polymer ?
#
loop_
_entity_poly.entity_id
_entity_poly.type
_entity_poly.pdbx_seq_one_letter_code
_entity_poly.pdbx_strand_id
1 'polypeptide(L)'
;MVKEGTHSLRTVKRNRISNCKLRRDQEMKNKALGVSVEYCSEVDIVDVPTTSWKDNKIVNLASSFSGEQRNQRFEGIINLLKHILKLTNLLL
;
A
#
# COMPACT_ATOMS: atom_id res chain seq x y z
N MET A 1 -4.75 14.76 -1.29
CA MET A 1 -5.42 15.74 -0.41
C MET A 1 -6.36 15.02 0.52
N VAL A 2 -5.99 14.93 1.80
CA VAL A 2 -6.84 14.45 2.89
C VAL A 2 -7.85 15.56 3.17
N LYS A 3 -9.14 15.27 3.02
CA LYS A 3 -10.20 16.15 3.51
C LYS A 3 -10.42 15.75 4.97
N GLU A 4 -10.31 16.69 5.90
CA GLU A 4 -10.35 16.43 7.35
C GLU A 4 -11.44 15.41 7.72
N GLY A 5 -11.06 14.36 8.45
CA GLY A 5 -11.95 13.28 8.89
C GLY A 5 -12.18 12.12 7.91
N THR A 6 -11.78 12.23 6.63
CA THR A 6 -11.89 11.12 5.68
C THR A 6 -10.54 10.46 5.43
N HIS A 7 -10.34 9.28 6.01
CA HIS A 7 -9.20 8.45 5.65
C HIS A 7 -9.47 7.71 4.33
N SER A 8 -8.47 7.69 3.45
CA SER A 8 -8.56 7.07 2.14
C SER A 8 -7.51 5.99 1.99
N LEU A 9 -7.89 4.91 1.33
CA LEU A 9 -7.03 3.80 0.96
C LEU A 9 -7.24 3.51 -0.52
N ARG A 10 -6.17 3.46 -1.29
CA ARG A 10 -6.24 3.32 -2.75
C ARG A 10 -5.15 2.42 -3.26
N THR A 11 -5.46 1.67 -4.31
CA THR A 11 -4.44 1.05 -5.15
C THR A 11 -3.78 2.12 -6.01
N VAL A 12 -2.45 2.12 -6.03
CA VAL A 12 -1.66 3.12 -6.75
C VAL A 12 -0.68 2.43 -7.67
N LYS A 13 -0.46 3.00 -8.85
CA LYS A 13 0.69 2.63 -9.68
C LYS A 13 1.87 3.46 -9.22
N ARG A 14 3.05 2.83 -9.09
CA ARG A 14 4.28 3.51 -8.67
C ARG A 14 4.58 4.75 -9.53
N ASN A 15 4.37 4.64 -10.84
CA ASN A 15 4.62 5.73 -11.79
C ASN A 15 3.69 6.95 -11.65
N ARG A 16 2.68 6.88 -10.78
CA ARG A 16 1.79 8.00 -10.45
C ARG A 16 2.21 8.75 -9.19
N ILE A 17 3.28 8.32 -8.52
CA ILE A 17 3.82 8.95 -7.31
C ILE A 17 5.19 9.54 -7.68
N SER A 18 5.31 10.86 -7.61
CA SER A 18 6.60 11.55 -7.75
C SER A 18 7.52 11.17 -6.58
N ASN A 19 8.81 10.97 -6.87
CA ASN A 19 9.82 10.58 -5.86
C ASN A 19 9.44 9.36 -5.00
N CYS A 20 8.76 8.38 -5.61
CA CYS A 20 8.24 7.23 -4.91
C CYS A 20 9.33 6.36 -4.25
N LYS A 21 9.30 6.28 -2.91
CA LYS A 21 10.20 5.45 -2.09
C LYS A 21 9.84 3.96 -2.05
N LEU A 22 8.76 3.55 -2.72
CA LEU A 22 8.44 2.12 -2.87
C LEU A 22 9.63 1.37 -3.46
N ARG A 23 9.68 0.04 -3.33
CA ARG A 23 10.66 -0.76 -4.08
C ARG A 23 10.23 -1.01 -5.52
N ARG A 24 11.21 -1.07 -6.42
CA ARG A 24 10.95 -1.35 -7.84
C ARG A 24 10.35 -2.74 -7.98
N ASP A 25 9.56 -2.94 -9.02
CA ASP A 25 8.90 -4.23 -9.26
C ASP A 25 9.92 -5.39 -9.31
N GLN A 26 11.11 -5.16 -9.86
CA GLN A 26 12.21 -6.14 -9.87
C GLN A 26 12.59 -6.62 -8.46
N GLU A 27 12.63 -5.72 -7.48
CA GLU A 27 13.00 -6.04 -6.10
C GLU A 27 11.88 -6.81 -5.38
N MET A 28 10.62 -6.54 -5.74
CA MET A 28 9.45 -7.27 -5.21
C MET A 28 9.24 -8.62 -5.90
N LYS A 29 9.67 -8.80 -7.15
CA LYS A 29 9.61 -10.09 -7.86
C LYS A 29 10.44 -11.17 -7.19
N ASN A 30 11.54 -10.79 -6.53
CA ASN A 30 12.44 -11.71 -5.82
C ASN A 30 11.91 -12.09 -4.43
N LYS A 31 10.78 -11.53 -3.98
CA LYS A 31 10.13 -11.90 -2.72
C LYS A 31 9.18 -13.07 -2.93
N ALA A 32 9.00 -13.86 -1.88
CA ALA A 32 8.00 -14.92 -1.87
C ALA A 32 6.57 -14.36 -2.05
N LEU A 33 5.68 -15.17 -2.62
CA LEU A 33 4.25 -14.86 -2.70
C LEU A 33 3.68 -14.65 -1.30
N GLY A 34 2.77 -13.69 -1.16
CA GLY A 34 2.16 -13.33 0.12
C GLY A 34 2.95 -12.29 0.92
N VAL A 35 4.20 -11.99 0.57
CA VAL A 35 5.01 -10.99 1.27
C VAL A 35 4.46 -9.58 1.00
N SER A 36 4.24 -8.83 2.08
CA SER A 36 4.03 -7.38 2.02
C SER A 36 5.21 -6.62 2.60
N VAL A 37 5.53 -5.48 2.00
CA VAL A 37 6.57 -4.57 2.50
C VAL A 37 5.99 -3.17 2.58
N GLU A 38 6.12 -2.55 3.74
CA GLU A 38 5.61 -1.21 4.02
C GLU A 38 6.68 -0.14 3.79
N TYR A 39 6.21 1.04 3.39
CA TYR A 39 7.03 2.21 3.14
C TYR A 39 6.31 3.47 3.60
N CYS A 40 7.06 4.40 4.17
CA CYS A 40 6.59 5.76 4.44
C CYS A 40 7.20 6.67 3.36
N SER A 41 6.36 7.22 2.48
CA SER A 41 6.79 8.24 1.53
C SER A 41 6.22 9.59 1.93
N GLU A 42 7.08 10.60 1.98
CA GLU A 42 6.66 11.98 2.14
C GLU A 42 6.16 12.49 0.79
N VAL A 43 4.89 12.87 0.73
CA VAL A 43 4.27 13.51 -0.44
C VAL A 43 3.72 14.84 0.04
N ASP A 44 4.19 15.94 -0.54
CA ASP A 44 3.79 17.31 -0.17
C ASP A 44 3.89 17.57 1.35
N ILE A 45 4.99 17.14 1.98
CA ILE A 45 5.30 17.31 3.42
C ILE A 45 4.41 16.41 4.33
N VAL A 46 3.61 15.53 3.76
CA VAL A 46 2.77 14.57 4.50
C VAL A 46 3.32 13.15 4.36
N ASP A 47 3.51 12.47 5.49
CA ASP A 47 3.85 11.04 5.51
C ASP A 47 2.66 10.19 5.01
N VAL A 48 2.82 9.64 3.81
CA VAL A 48 1.87 8.70 3.20
C VAL A 48 2.40 7.27 3.34
N PRO A 49 1.77 6.44 4.18
CA PRO A 49 2.01 5.00 4.16
C PRO A 49 1.66 4.40 2.82
N THR A 50 2.57 3.60 2.30
CA THR A 50 2.34 2.80 1.13
C THR A 50 2.86 1.38 1.36
N THR A 51 2.06 0.38 1.06
CA THR A 51 2.42 -1.04 1.22
C THR A 51 2.41 -1.72 -0.14
N SER A 52 3.52 -2.36 -0.49
CA SER A 52 3.64 -3.21 -1.66
C SER A 52 3.38 -4.66 -1.27
N TRP A 53 2.50 -5.35 -1.99
CA TRP A 53 2.18 -6.74 -1.78
C TRP A 53 2.51 -7.56 -3.03
N LYS A 54 3.22 -8.68 -2.82
CA LYS A 54 3.54 -9.64 -3.86
C LYS A 54 2.51 -10.76 -3.86
N ASP A 55 1.68 -10.77 -4.90
CA ASP A 55 0.83 -11.90 -5.27
C ASP A 55 1.22 -12.37 -6.68
N ASN A 56 0.29 -12.94 -7.45
CA ASN A 56 0.42 -13.15 -8.90
C ASN A 56 0.94 -11.88 -9.61
N LYS A 57 0.48 -10.71 -9.17
CA LYS A 57 0.95 -9.38 -9.58
C LYS A 57 1.45 -8.60 -8.36
N ILE A 58 2.19 -7.52 -8.60
CA ILE A 58 2.62 -6.60 -7.53
C ILE A 58 1.54 -5.54 -7.38
N VAL A 59 0.99 -5.43 -6.17
CA VAL A 59 -0.05 -4.45 -5.82
C VAL A 59 0.56 -3.43 -4.88
N ASN A 60 0.34 -2.14 -5.12
CA ASN A 60 0.73 -1.09 -4.18
C ASN A 60 -0.53 -0.41 -3.63
N LEU A 61 -0.59 -0.25 -2.32
CA LEU A 61 -1.68 0.38 -1.59
C LEU A 61 -1.15 1.63 -0.91
N ALA A 62 -1.71 2.80 -1.19
CA ALA A 62 -1.39 4.04 -0.48
C ALA A 62 -2.54 4.44 0.43
N SER A 63 -2.19 4.99 1.58
CA SER A 63 -3.10 5.26 2.68
C SER A 63 -2.87 6.62 3.27
N SER A 64 -3.95 7.29 3.69
CA SER A 64 -3.85 8.52 4.47
C SER A 64 -3.96 8.31 5.98
N PHE A 65 -3.82 7.06 6.46
CA PHE A 65 -3.69 6.75 7.88
C PHE A 65 -2.24 6.98 8.34
N SER A 66 -1.92 8.18 8.83
CA SER A 66 -0.62 8.52 9.42
C SER A 66 -0.68 8.56 10.96
N GLY A 67 0.48 8.54 11.64
CA GLY A 67 0.59 8.69 13.11
C GLY A 67 0.52 7.41 13.96
N GLU A 68 0.35 7.53 15.27
CA GLU A 68 0.39 6.40 16.25
C GLU A 68 -0.72 5.35 16.05
N GLN A 69 -1.86 5.72 15.45
CA GLN A 69 -2.92 4.75 15.11
C GLN A 69 -2.58 3.84 13.92
N ARG A 70 -1.44 4.06 13.25
CA ARG A 70 -1.04 3.39 12.02
C ARG A 70 -0.81 1.89 12.23
N ASN A 71 -0.02 1.47 13.22
CA ASN A 71 0.52 0.10 13.22
C ASN A 71 -0.54 -1.01 13.39
N GLN A 72 -1.60 -0.81 14.18
CA GLN A 72 -2.59 -1.86 14.42
C GLN A 72 -3.77 -1.84 13.44
N ARG A 73 -4.32 -0.64 13.14
CA ARG A 73 -5.47 -0.52 12.23
C ARG A 73 -5.07 -0.70 10.77
N PHE A 74 -3.86 -0.27 10.38
CA PHE A 74 -3.41 -0.34 9.00
C PHE A 74 -3.18 -1.79 8.56
N GLU A 75 -2.52 -2.59 9.40
CA GLU A 75 -2.33 -4.03 9.16
C GLU A 75 -3.67 -4.77 9.06
N GLY A 76 -4.63 -4.46 9.94
CA GLY A 76 -5.98 -5.04 9.87
C GLY A 76 -6.70 -4.74 8.55
N ILE A 77 -6.66 -3.48 8.10
CA ILE A 77 -7.29 -3.06 6.83
C ILE A 77 -6.55 -3.66 5.63
N ILE A 78 -5.22 -3.72 5.66
CA ILE A 78 -4.42 -4.38 4.61
C ILE A 78 -4.77 -5.86 4.54
N ASN A 79 -4.87 -6.55 5.68
CA ASN A 79 -5.20 -7.97 5.71
C ASN A 79 -6.62 -8.23 5.22
N LEU A 80 -7.57 -7.36 5.57
CA LEU A 80 -8.93 -7.43 5.03
C LEU A 80 -8.95 -7.19 3.51
N LEU A 81 -8.20 -6.22 3.00
CA LEU A 81 -8.12 -5.96 1.55
C LEU A 81 -7.38 -7.07 0.81
N LYS A 82 -6.31 -7.63 1.37
CA LYS A 82 -5.64 -8.83 0.83
C LYS A 82 -6.66 -9.97 0.70
N HIS A 83 -7.50 -10.15 1.72
CA HIS A 83 -8.55 -11.16 1.70
C HIS A 83 -9.62 -10.88 0.63
N ILE A 84 -10.14 -9.66 0.56
CA ILE A 84 -11.15 -9.27 -0.43
C ILE A 84 -10.60 -9.38 -1.87
N LEU A 85 -9.39 -8.87 -2.13
CA LEU A 85 -8.76 -8.93 -3.45
C LEU A 85 -8.48 -10.38 -3.88
N LYS A 86 -8.13 -11.25 -2.93
CA LYS A 86 -7.95 -12.69 -3.18
C LYS A 86 -9.28 -13.39 -3.46
N LEU A 87 -10.35 -13.05 -2.74
CA LEU A 87 -11.69 -13.63 -2.94
C LEU A 87 -12.36 -13.16 -4.23
N THR A 88 -12.09 -11.94 -4.67
CA THR A 88 -12.76 -11.34 -5.84
C THR A 88 -12.04 -11.64 -7.16
N ASN A 89 -10.96 -12.42 -7.16
CA ASN A 89 -10.20 -12.79 -8.37
C ASN A 89 -9.72 -11.57 -9.20
N LEU A 90 -9.73 -10.37 -8.62
CA LEU A 90 -9.32 -9.09 -9.23
C LEU A 90 -7.81 -9.01 -9.50
N LEU A 91 -7.06 -10.08 -9.20
CA LEU A 91 -5.62 -10.24 -9.45
C LEU A 91 -5.27 -11.23 -10.57
N LEU A 92 -6.26 -11.78 -11.27
CA LEU A 92 -6.06 -12.48 -12.55
C LEU A 92 -5.61 -11.51 -13.66
#